data_AF-A0A838SP23-F1
#
_entry.id   AF-A0A838SP23-F1
#
_cell.length_a   1.000
_cell.length_b   1.000
_cell.length_c   1.000
_cell.angle_alpha   90.00
_cell.angle_beta   90.00
_cell.angle_gamma   90.00
#
_symmetry.space_group_name_H-M   'P 1'
#
loop_
_entity.id
_entity.type
_entity.pdbx_description
1 polymer ?
#
loop_
_entity_poly.entity_id
_entity_poly.type
_entity_poly.pdbx_seq_one_letter_code
_entity_poly.pdbx_strand_id
1 'polypeptide(L)'
;MPIVEWNLIFTKSGENRGFHYHKEFDEYVLVVEGHGAYVSREADGGSSFLKVAAGDCLHFPTRTPHTLHAITDMRMVALLTKRWNDCSEPMTRID
;
A
#
# COMPACT_ATOMS: atom_id res chain seq x y z
N MET A 1 -13.80 -7.69 -5.51
CA MET A 1 -13.16 -8.20 -6.74
C MET A 1 -12.13 -9.25 -6.33
N PRO A 2 -11.88 -10.32 -7.10
CA PRO A 2 -10.83 -11.29 -6.75
C PRO A 2 -9.44 -10.64 -6.85
N ILE A 3 -8.47 -11.15 -6.08
CA ILE A 3 -7.05 -10.83 -6.28
C ILE A 3 -6.59 -11.56 -7.55
N VAL A 4 -5.90 -10.85 -8.45
CA VAL A 4 -5.48 -11.36 -9.76
C VAL A 4 -3.98 -11.23 -10.03
N GLU A 5 -3.26 -10.48 -9.20
CA GLU A 5 -1.83 -10.25 -9.31
C GLU A 5 -1.22 -10.00 -7.91
N TRP A 6 0.05 -10.34 -7.74
CA TRP A 6 0.80 -10.05 -6.52
C TRP A 6 2.22 -9.58 -6.84
N ASN A 7 2.75 -8.69 -6.01
CA ASN A 7 4.08 -8.11 -6.11
C ASN A 7 4.79 -8.21 -4.75
N LEU A 8 6.00 -8.77 -4.72
CA LEU A 8 6.84 -8.77 -3.52
C LEU A 8 7.63 -7.47 -3.44
N ILE A 9 7.50 -6.76 -2.33
CA ILE A 9 8.11 -5.45 -2.10
C ILE A 9 9.11 -5.57 -0.95
N PHE A 10 10.28 -4.99 -1.16
CA PHE A 10 11.31 -4.81 -0.13
C PHE A 10 11.49 -3.31 0.08
N THR A 11 11.50 -2.87 1.34
CA THR A 11 11.71 -1.47 1.70
C THR A 11 12.72 -1.40 2.84
N LYS A 12 13.73 -0.53 2.71
CA LYS A 12 14.77 -0.41 3.73
C LYS A 12 14.30 0.43 4.90
N SER A 13 14.86 0.13 6.07
CA SER A 13 14.65 0.91 7.28
C SER A 13 14.88 2.40 7.02
N GLY A 14 13.92 3.24 7.44
CA GLY A 14 13.96 4.69 7.25
C GLY A 14 13.48 5.20 5.89
N GLU A 15 13.18 4.31 4.93
CA GLU A 15 12.58 4.70 3.65
C GLU A 15 11.06 4.86 3.75
N ASN A 16 10.54 5.71 2.86
CA ASN A 16 9.12 5.92 2.68
C ASN A 16 8.69 5.44 1.29
N ARG A 17 7.51 4.81 1.19
CA ARG A 17 6.91 4.41 -0.08
C ARG A 17 5.52 5.01 -0.22
N GLY A 18 5.41 6.03 -1.07
CA GLY A 18 4.20 6.84 -1.24
C GLY A 18 4.57 8.32 -1.38
N PHE A 19 3.64 9.26 -1.22
CA PHE A 19 2.18 9.05 -1.20
C PHE A 19 1.66 8.73 -2.61
N HIS A 20 0.77 7.75 -2.72
CA HIS A 20 0.11 7.41 -3.98
C HIS A 20 -1.25 6.75 -3.75
N TYR A 21 -1.99 6.58 -4.84
CA TYR A 21 -3.22 5.79 -4.88
C TYR A 21 -3.39 5.11 -6.24
N HIS A 22 -4.32 4.17 -6.30
CA HIS A 22 -4.69 3.41 -7.48
C HIS A 22 -6.10 3.79 -7.94
N LYS A 23 -6.32 4.00 -9.25
CA LYS A 23 -7.61 4.44 -9.80
C LYS A 23 -8.48 3.29 -10.29
N GLU A 24 -7.89 2.13 -10.51
CA GLU A 24 -8.51 1.03 -11.26
C GLU A 24 -8.56 -0.31 -10.50
N PHE A 25 -7.96 -0.36 -9.30
CA PHE A 25 -7.98 -1.53 -8.45
C PHE A 25 -7.89 -1.16 -6.98
N ASP A 26 -8.38 -2.08 -6.16
CA ASP A 26 -8.05 -2.13 -4.75
C ASP A 26 -6.71 -2.82 -4.58
N GLU A 27 -5.92 -2.34 -3.63
CA GLU A 27 -4.68 -2.96 -3.21
C GLU A 27 -4.86 -3.53 -1.80
N TYR A 28 -4.39 -4.76 -1.60
CA TYR A 28 -4.16 -5.29 -0.26
C TYR A 28 -2.67 -5.40 -0.04
N VAL A 29 -2.20 -5.06 1.16
CA VAL A 29 -0.79 -5.20 1.52
C VAL A 29 -0.67 -6.09 2.73
N LEU A 30 -0.09 -7.28 2.54
CA LEU A 30 0.29 -8.18 3.62
C LEU A 30 1.74 -7.91 4.02
N VAL A 31 1.98 -7.52 5.27
CA VAL A 31 3.33 -7.44 5.82
C VAL A 31 3.79 -8.85 6.17
N VAL A 32 4.92 -9.29 5.61
CA VAL A 32 5.47 -10.65 5.86
C VAL A 32 6.76 -10.61 6.67
N GLU A 33 7.43 -9.46 6.77
CA GLU A 33 8.61 -9.26 7.62
C GLU A 33 8.73 -7.79 8.02
N GLY A 34 9.26 -7.55 9.22
CA GLY A 34 9.53 -6.20 9.74
C GLY A 34 8.29 -5.50 10.30
N HIS A 35 8.47 -4.22 10.65
CA HIS A 35 7.38 -3.37 11.11
C HIS A 35 7.57 -1.91 10.68
N GLY A 36 6.47 -1.18 10.63
CA GLY A 36 6.41 0.20 10.14
C GLY A 36 5.10 0.87 10.51
N ALA A 37 4.76 1.91 9.76
CA ALA A 37 3.46 2.54 9.85
C ALA A 37 2.93 2.90 8.46
N TYR A 38 1.64 2.68 8.24
CA TYR A 38 0.91 3.25 7.12
C TYR A 38 0.22 4.52 7.54
N VAL A 39 0.24 5.52 6.66
CA VAL A 39 -0.60 6.72 6.75
C VAL A 39 -1.52 6.75 5.54
N SER A 40 -2.83 6.79 5.76
CA SER A 40 -3.82 7.01 4.71
C SER A 40 -4.46 8.39 4.84
N ARG A 41 -4.87 9.00 3.73
CA ARG A 41 -5.75 10.18 3.75
C ARG A 41 -7.19 9.73 3.56
N GLU A 42 -8.06 10.18 4.44
CA GLU A 42 -9.49 9.87 4.42
C GLU A 42 -10.26 10.90 3.59
N ALA A 43 -11.47 10.52 3.16
CA ALA A 43 -12.30 11.38 2.31
C ALA A 43 -12.75 12.68 2.98
N ASP A 44 -12.78 12.73 4.32
CA ASP A 44 -13.14 13.90 5.11
C ASP A 44 -11.95 14.87 5.35
N GLY A 45 -10.79 14.59 4.77
CA GLY A 45 -9.57 15.37 4.98
C GLY A 45 -8.75 14.95 6.20
N GLY A 46 -9.22 13.94 6.95
CA GLY A 46 -8.47 13.30 8.01
C GLY A 46 -7.30 12.46 7.50
N SER A 47 -6.46 12.00 8.44
CA SER A 47 -5.45 10.98 8.15
C SER A 47 -5.52 9.88 9.20
N SER A 48 -5.42 8.64 8.75
CA SER A 48 -5.23 7.50 9.64
C SER A 48 -3.74 7.21 9.78
N PHE A 49 -3.34 6.76 10.98
CA PHE A 49 -1.99 6.28 11.24
C PHE A 49 -2.10 4.89 11.85
N LEU A 50 -1.59 3.88 11.14
CA LEU A 50 -1.66 2.48 11.54
C LEU A 50 -0.27 1.92 11.68
N LYS A 51 0.09 1.49 12.89
CA LYS A 51 1.31 0.68 13.10
C LYS A 51 1.05 -0.71 12.57
N VAL A 52 2.01 -1.25 11.82
CA VAL A 52 1.89 -2.56 11.17
C VAL A 52 3.15 -3.38 11.40
N ALA A 53 2.99 -4.69 11.52
CA ALA A 53 4.05 -5.67 11.64
C ALA A 53 3.71 -6.93 10.83
N ALA A 54 4.65 -7.87 10.76
CA ALA A 54 4.44 -9.14 10.08
C ALA A 54 3.14 -9.84 10.56
N GLY A 55 2.30 -10.22 9.60
CA GLY A 55 0.96 -10.79 9.82
C GLY A 55 -0.19 -9.81 9.60
N ASP A 56 0.05 -8.50 9.67
CA ASP A 56 -0.97 -7.49 9.38
C ASP A 56 -1.24 -7.40 7.89
N CYS A 57 -2.53 -7.31 7.53
CA CYS A 57 -3.00 -7.13 6.16
C CYS A 57 -3.90 -5.91 6.08
N LEU A 58 -3.56 -4.97 5.20
CA LEU A 58 -4.30 -3.74 4.99
C LEU A 58 -5.06 -3.84 3.67
N HIS A 59 -6.25 -3.22 3.64
CA HIS A 59 -7.03 -3.02 2.42
C HIS A 59 -7.08 -1.54 2.11
N PHE A 60 -6.58 -1.17 0.94
CA PHE A 60 -6.67 0.17 0.37
C PHE A 60 -7.67 0.15 -0.78
N PRO A 61 -8.90 0.65 -0.55
CA PRO A 61 -9.85 0.85 -1.63
C PRO A 61 -9.29 1.75 -2.73
N THR A 62 -9.82 1.56 -3.93
CA THR A 62 -9.55 2.44 -5.08
C THR A 62 -9.68 3.92 -4.66
N ARG A 63 -8.68 4.74 -5.03
CA ARG A 63 -8.55 6.16 -4.69
C ARG A 63 -8.31 6.47 -3.21
N THR A 64 -7.79 5.54 -2.42
CA THR A 64 -7.28 5.82 -1.07
C THR A 64 -5.78 6.17 -1.11
N PRO A 65 -5.39 7.44 -0.89
CA PRO A 65 -4.00 7.84 -0.77
C PRO A 65 -3.34 7.18 0.43
N HIS A 66 -2.18 6.55 0.24
CA HIS A 66 -1.44 5.97 1.34
C HIS A 66 0.08 6.06 1.13
N THR A 67 0.81 6.01 2.25
CA THR A 67 2.26 5.85 2.28
C THR A 67 2.67 4.90 3.39
N LEU A 68 3.73 4.13 3.15
CA LEU A 68 4.46 3.41 4.18
C LEU A 68 5.61 4.26 4.72
N HIS A 69 5.82 4.20 6.02
CA HIS A 69 7.04 4.59 6.72
C HIS A 69 7.68 3.34 7.33
N ALA A 70 8.81 2.90 6.79
CA ALA A 70 9.48 1.69 7.26
C ALA A 70 10.33 1.98 8.51
N ILE A 71 10.01 1.32 9.62
CA ILE A 71 10.79 1.46 10.88
C ILE A 71 11.94 0.45 10.91
N THR A 72 11.75 -0.72 10.32
CA THR A 72 12.80 -1.72 10.05
C THR A 72 12.90 -1.98 8.55
N ASP A 73 13.85 -2.82 8.13
CA ASP A 73 13.71 -3.47 6.83
C ASP A 73 12.39 -4.24 6.80
N MET A 74 11.62 -4.07 5.74
CA MET A 74 10.29 -4.66 5.59
C MET A 74 10.19 -5.46 4.30
N ARG A 75 9.45 -6.57 4.38
CA ARG A 75 8.95 -7.30 3.22
C ARG A 75 7.44 -7.31 3.24
N MET A 76 6.83 -7.01 2.11
CA MET A 76 5.39 -6.96 1.96
C MET A 76 4.97 -7.60 0.65
N VAL A 77 3.77 -8.17 0.62
CA VAL A 77 3.13 -8.63 -0.61
C VAL A 77 1.97 -7.70 -0.91
N ALA A 78 2.09 -6.93 -2.00
CA ALA A 78 0.98 -6.18 -2.56
C ALA A 78 0.14 -7.12 -3.43
N LEU A 79 -1.18 -7.08 -3.28
CA LEU A 79 -2.15 -7.97 -3.91
C LEU A 79 -3.19 -7.09 -4.62
N LEU A 80 -3.32 -7.24 -5.94
CA LEU A 80 -4.10 -6.32 -6.77
C LEU A 80 -5.38 -6.97 -7.28
N THR A 81 -6.48 -6.22 -7.31
CA THR A 81 -7.75 -6.68 -7.88
C THR A 81 -7.89 -6.45 -9.39
N LYS A 82 -6.87 -5.88 -10.03
CA LYS A 82 -6.70 -5.76 -11.48
C LYS A 82 -5.20 -5.92 -11.79
N ARG A 83 -4.86 -6.54 -12.92
CA ARG A 83 -3.46 -6.68 -13.32
C ARG A 83 -2.87 -5.32 -13.65
N TRP A 84 -1.63 -5.09 -13.27
CA TRP A 84 -0.95 -3.80 -13.46
C TRP A 84 -0.92 -3.39 -14.93
N ASN A 85 -0.56 -4.33 -15.81
CA ASN A 85 -0.44 -4.09 -17.25
C ASN A 85 -1.79 -3.91 -17.97
N ASP A 86 -2.91 -4.21 -17.31
CA ASP A 86 -4.25 -3.99 -17.85
C ASP A 86 -4.83 -2.62 -17.41
N CYS A 87 -4.08 -1.84 -16.64
CA CYS A 87 -4.44 -0.50 -16.20
C CYS A 87 -3.95 0.56 -17.20
N SER A 88 -4.77 1.59 -17.44
CA SER A 88 -4.33 2.77 -18.18
C SER A 88 -3.51 3.72 -17.31
N GLU A 89 -3.82 3.76 -16.01
CA GLU A 89 -3.11 4.55 -15.01
C GLU A 89 -3.05 3.76 -13.69
N PRO A 90 -2.08 2.84 -13.54
CA PRO A 90 -2.02 1.95 -12.39
C PRO A 90 -1.70 2.68 -11.08
N MET A 91 -1.04 3.85 -11.14
CA MET A 91 -0.60 4.58 -9.95
C MET A 91 -0.57 6.08 -10.21
N THR A 92 -1.14 6.86 -9.29
CA THR A 92 -1.04 8.32 -9.26
C THR A 92 -0.32 8.75 -7.99
N ARG A 93 0.80 9.47 -8.13
CA ARG A 93 1.51 10.09 -6.99
C ARG A 93 0.81 11.37 -6.55
N ILE A 94 0.93 11.68 -5.27
CA ILE A 94 0.47 12.95 -4.69
C ILE A 94 1.68 13.64 -4.09
N ASP A 95 1.86 14.91 -4.47
CA ASP A 95 2.87 15.80 -3.90
C ASP A 95 2.48 16.30 -2.50
#